data_AF-A0A521IMU4-F1
#
_entry.id   AF-A0A521IMU4-F1
#
_cell.length_a   1.000
_cell.length_b   1.000
_cell.length_c   1.000
_cell.angle_alpha   90.00
_cell.angle_beta   90.00
_cell.angle_gamma   90.00
#
_symmetry.space_group_name_H-M   'P 1'
#
loop_
_entity.id
_entity.type
_entity.pdbx_description
1 polymer ?
#
loop_
_entity_poly.entity_id
_entity_poly.type
_entity_poly.pdbx_seq_one_letter_code
_entity_poly.pdbx_strand_id
1 'polypeptide(L)'
;MSGFLLLIYMLAFALGSMTLALAIVYRMAHKERWASFFIVCHASLLGAMMLLALQTFTKLFITGFGGQVFSLILRIVVLADAAFLIVFLPFFTSWVIAHPWRQPYAALFPFLAAVYLGLGIVNQIRPLLFFEQAQFVLFVFVIGFCLVVLVRNLGSIRNKIARTSALTIIIVSLSMVPAIMLALFFPGFKPFLYAVYFLALSITIMVFLFMEFVRLGREEKQHTRQLTVDDLAPYNITEREFEIITLISQGLTNKEIASELDISANTVTNHVANIFSKTQVRSRIDLLNVVKQSLYQ
;
A
#
# COMPACT_ATOMS: atom_id res chain seq x y z
N MET A 1 -1.84 -1.91 33.94
CA MET A 1 -2.33 -1.64 32.57
C MET A 1 -1.31 -0.92 31.68
N SER A 2 -0.62 0.13 32.15
CA SER A 2 0.27 0.94 31.28
C SER A 2 1.42 0.16 30.63
N GLY A 3 2.01 -0.83 31.31
CA GLY A 3 3.05 -1.69 30.71
C GLY A 3 2.54 -2.56 29.55
N PHE A 4 1.34 -3.11 29.69
CA PHE A 4 0.67 -3.86 28.61
C PHE A 4 0.32 -2.95 27.43
N LEU A 5 -0.16 -1.73 27.70
CA LEU A 5 -0.43 -0.74 26.66
C LEU A 5 0.84 -0.36 25.87
N LEU A 6 1.96 -0.16 26.58
CA LEU A 6 3.25 0.10 25.94
C LEU A 6 3.66 -1.04 25.02
N LEU A 7 3.49 -2.30 25.45
CA LEU A 7 3.77 -3.47 24.63
C LEU A 7 2.95 -3.47 23.33
N ILE A 8 1.64 -3.16 23.40
CA ILE A 8 0.79 -3.10 22.21
C ILE A 8 1.28 -1.99 21.25
N TYR A 9 1.61 -0.80 21.76
CA TYR A 9 2.17 0.26 20.91
C TYR A 9 3.49 -0.14 20.25
N MET A 10 4.39 -0.81 20.98
CA MET A 10 5.64 -1.31 20.42
C MET A 10 5.40 -2.35 19.32
N LEU A 11 4.46 -3.28 19.52
CA LEU A 11 4.08 -4.27 18.50
C LEU A 11 3.45 -3.60 17.27
N ALA A 12 2.54 -2.65 17.47
CA ALA A 12 1.92 -1.90 16.40
C ALA A 12 2.96 -1.10 15.60
N PHE A 13 3.91 -0.46 16.27
CA PHE A 13 5.02 0.25 15.63
C PHE A 13 5.95 -0.70 14.85
N ALA A 14 6.31 -1.85 15.41
CA ALA A 14 7.17 -2.83 14.74
C ALA A 14 6.53 -3.36 13.44
N LEU A 15 5.25 -3.75 13.50
CA LEU A 15 4.49 -4.23 12.34
C LEU A 15 4.22 -3.11 11.32
N GLY A 16 3.94 -1.90 11.80
CA GLY A 16 3.82 -0.71 10.97
C GLY A 16 5.11 -0.41 10.21
N SER A 17 6.28 -0.62 10.83
CA SER A 17 7.58 -0.40 10.20
C SER A 17 7.85 -1.39 9.06
N MET A 18 7.43 -2.66 9.22
CA MET A 18 7.48 -3.65 8.14
C MET A 18 6.58 -3.25 6.96
N THR A 19 5.40 -2.72 7.25
CA THR A 19 4.48 -2.21 6.23
C THR A 19 5.12 -1.04 5.45
N LEU A 20 5.80 -0.13 6.16
CA LEU A 20 6.52 0.99 5.53
C LEU A 20 7.64 0.49 4.62
N ALA A 21 8.44 -0.48 5.08
CA ALA A 21 9.51 -1.07 4.30
C ALA A 21 8.98 -1.73 3.01
N LEU A 22 7.92 -2.52 3.11
CA LEU A 22 7.26 -3.13 1.94
C LEU A 22 6.70 -2.08 0.98
N ALA A 23 6.12 -0.99 1.49
CA ALA A 23 5.63 0.11 0.67
C ALA A 23 6.77 0.83 -0.10
N ILE A 24 7.92 1.01 0.54
CA ILE A 24 9.12 1.58 -0.10
C ILE A 24 9.62 0.66 -1.22
N VAL A 25 9.75 -0.64 -0.94
CA VAL A 25 10.15 -1.63 -1.95
C VAL A 25 9.16 -1.65 -3.13
N TYR A 26 7.86 -1.64 -2.84
CA TYR A 26 6.82 -1.56 -3.87
C TYR A 26 6.96 -0.29 -4.73
N ARG A 27 7.22 0.86 -4.11
CA ARG A 27 7.43 2.13 -4.82
C ARG A 27 8.67 2.08 -5.73
N MET A 28 9.76 1.45 -5.28
CA MET A 28 10.97 1.27 -6.07
C MET A 28 10.71 0.39 -7.31
N ALA A 29 9.86 -0.64 -7.17
CA ALA A 29 9.51 -1.54 -8.26
C ALA A 29 8.55 -0.93 -9.30
N HIS A 30 7.48 -0.24 -8.87
CA HIS A 30 6.37 0.13 -9.77
C HIS A 30 6.28 1.62 -10.14
N LYS A 31 7.11 2.51 -9.56
CA LYS A 31 7.12 3.96 -9.84
C LYS A 31 5.75 4.67 -9.82
N GLU A 32 4.76 4.08 -9.13
CA GLU A 32 3.39 4.59 -9.00
C GLU A 32 3.29 5.77 -8.03
N ARG A 33 2.79 6.93 -8.47
CA ARG A 33 2.83 8.17 -7.66
C ARG A 33 2.10 8.03 -6.32
N TRP A 34 0.98 7.31 -6.30
CA TRP A 34 0.19 7.13 -5.08
C TRP A 34 0.96 6.41 -3.97
N ALA A 35 1.90 5.52 -4.30
CA ALA A 35 2.71 4.81 -3.33
C ALA A 35 3.63 5.75 -2.52
N SER A 36 4.15 6.83 -3.13
CA SER A 36 4.92 7.83 -2.38
C SER A 36 4.08 8.53 -1.31
N PHE A 37 2.86 8.93 -1.64
CA PHE A 37 1.98 9.57 -0.66
C PHE A 37 1.48 8.58 0.40
N PHE A 38 1.28 7.31 0.03
CA PHE A 38 1.00 6.25 0.98
C PHE A 38 2.13 6.07 1.99
N ILE A 39 3.39 6.07 1.53
CA ILE A 39 4.58 6.01 2.41
C ILE A 39 4.58 7.19 3.38
N VAL A 40 4.32 8.42 2.91
CA VAL A 40 4.25 9.60 3.79
C VAL A 40 3.11 9.48 4.81
N CYS A 41 1.91 9.07 4.36
CA CYS A 41 0.76 8.84 5.23
C CYS A 41 1.10 7.84 6.34
N HIS A 42 1.68 6.71 5.94
CA HIS A 42 1.99 5.61 6.84
C HIS A 42 3.14 5.95 7.78
N ALA A 43 4.14 6.70 7.32
CA ALA A 43 5.22 7.21 8.16
C ALA A 43 4.72 8.18 9.24
N SER A 44 3.78 9.08 8.93
CA SER A 44 3.16 9.96 9.93
C SER A 44 2.35 9.18 10.94
N LEU A 45 1.54 8.21 10.50
CA LEU A 45 0.81 7.30 11.38
C LEU A 45 1.76 6.51 12.31
N LEU A 46 2.90 6.05 11.80
CA LEU A 46 3.94 5.37 12.57
C LEU A 46 4.59 6.33 13.60
N GLY A 47 4.83 7.57 13.20
CA GLY A 47 5.32 8.64 14.07
C GLY A 47 4.37 8.90 15.24
N ALA A 48 3.07 9.04 14.98
CA ALA A 48 2.04 9.14 16.02
C ALA A 48 2.13 7.99 17.02
N MET A 49 2.23 6.75 16.53
CA MET A 49 2.31 5.56 17.38
C MET A 49 3.57 5.53 18.23
N MET A 50 4.72 5.87 17.66
CA MET A 50 5.98 5.97 18.39
C MET A 50 5.90 7.01 19.51
N LEU A 51 5.31 8.17 19.21
CA LEU A 51 5.15 9.24 20.20
C LEU A 51 4.19 8.83 21.33
N LEU A 52 3.09 8.13 21.03
CA LEU A 52 2.19 7.58 22.06
C LEU A 52 2.85 6.48 22.90
N ALA A 53 3.66 5.63 22.28
CA ALA A 53 4.49 4.65 22.98
C ALA A 53 5.44 5.36 23.95
N LEU A 54 6.14 6.38 23.46
CA LEU A 54 7.10 7.15 24.23
C LEU A 54 6.43 7.93 25.37
N GLN A 55 5.24 8.50 25.16
CA GLN A 55 4.44 9.09 26.25
C GLN A 55 4.08 8.07 27.33
N THR A 56 3.70 6.86 26.93
CA THR A 56 3.38 5.77 27.86
C THR A 56 4.62 5.32 28.63
N PHE A 57 5.77 5.24 27.95
CA PHE A 57 7.07 4.93 28.54
C PHE A 57 7.50 6.01 29.54
N THR A 58 7.43 7.30 29.19
CA THR A 58 7.76 8.42 30.07
C THR A 58 6.94 8.36 31.35
N LYS A 59 5.63 8.11 31.25
CA LYS A 59 4.75 7.98 32.42
C LYS A 59 5.14 6.82 33.35
N LEU A 60 5.74 5.76 32.82
CA LEU A 60 6.14 4.58 33.58
C LEU A 60 7.52 4.73 34.24
N PHE A 61 8.47 5.33 33.54
CA PHE A 61 9.89 5.23 33.89
C PHE A 61 10.58 6.56 34.18
N ILE A 62 10.04 7.70 33.70
CA ILE A 62 10.70 9.01 33.82
C ILE A 62 9.86 9.90 34.72
N THR A 63 10.33 10.11 35.96
CA THR A 63 9.66 10.91 36.98
C THR A 63 10.37 12.25 37.21
N GLY A 64 9.79 13.10 38.07
CA GLY A 64 10.34 14.42 38.41
C GLY A 64 10.18 15.47 37.30
N PHE A 65 10.89 16.59 37.46
CA PHE A 65 10.79 17.75 36.56
C PHE A 65 11.17 17.41 35.11
N GLY A 66 12.25 16.65 34.92
CA GLY A 66 12.67 16.20 33.59
C GLY A 66 11.60 15.38 32.86
N GLY A 67 10.93 14.47 33.57
CA GLY A 67 9.81 13.69 33.02
C GLY A 67 8.60 14.55 32.63
N GLN A 68 8.29 15.59 33.41
CA GLN A 68 7.21 16.53 33.10
C GLN A 68 7.51 17.33 31.81
N VAL A 69 8.73 17.87 31.69
CA VAL A 69 9.18 18.60 30.49
C VAL A 69 9.14 17.69 29.27
N PHE A 70 9.69 16.48 29.38
CA PHE A 70 9.70 15.52 28.28
C PHE A 70 8.27 15.12 27.86
N SER A 71 7.38 14.86 28.83
CA SER A 71 5.97 14.58 28.56
C SER A 71 5.24 15.74 27.89
N LEU A 72 5.57 17.00 28.23
CA LEU A 72 5.02 18.19 27.58
C LEU A 72 5.45 18.26 26.11
N ILE A 73 6.75 18.09 25.83
CA ILE A 73 7.29 18.08 24.47
C ILE A 73 6.58 17.02 23.63
N LEU A 74 6.50 15.78 24.12
CA LEU A 74 5.83 14.70 23.40
C LEU A 74 4.35 15.01 23.13
N ARG A 75 3.64 15.66 24.05
CA ARG A 75 2.23 16.05 23.84
C ARG A 75 2.08 17.09 22.73
N ILE A 76 2.99 18.06 22.67
CA ILE A 76 3.01 19.08 21.61
C ILE A 76 3.31 18.45 20.25
N VAL A 77 4.28 17.53 20.19
CA VAL A 77 4.62 16.85 18.92
C VAL A 77 3.46 15.97 18.44
N VAL A 78 2.80 15.21 19.32
CA VAL A 78 1.59 14.43 18.97
C VAL A 78 0.47 15.34 18.47
N LEU A 79 0.28 16.50 19.11
CA LEU A 79 -0.72 17.49 18.70
C LEU A 79 -0.43 18.01 17.28
N ALA A 80 0.83 18.34 16.98
CA ALA A 80 1.25 18.81 15.66
C ALA A 80 1.11 17.73 14.57
N ASP A 81 1.50 16.50 14.88
CA ASP A 81 1.39 15.37 13.94
C ASP A 81 -0.09 15.03 13.62
N ALA A 82 -0.96 15.02 14.62
CA ALA A 82 -2.39 14.84 14.40
C ALA A 82 -3.00 15.98 13.56
N ALA A 83 -2.56 17.22 13.75
CA ALA A 83 -2.98 18.35 12.91
C ALA A 83 -2.49 18.21 11.46
N PHE A 84 -1.26 17.72 11.25
CA PHE A 84 -0.77 17.37 9.93
C PHE A 84 -1.65 16.30 9.27
N LEU A 85 -1.98 15.22 9.98
CA LEU A 85 -2.86 14.15 9.48
C LEU A 85 -4.26 14.65 9.13
N ILE A 86 -4.80 15.64 9.86
CA ILE A 86 -6.10 16.26 9.55
C ILE A 86 -6.11 16.91 8.15
N VAL A 87 -4.99 17.46 7.71
CA VAL A 87 -4.84 18.04 6.36
C VAL A 87 -4.47 16.97 5.35
N PHE A 88 -3.52 16.09 5.70
CA PHE A 88 -2.90 15.17 4.76
C PHE A 88 -3.82 14.01 4.38
N LEU A 89 -4.59 13.45 5.31
CA LEU A 89 -5.47 12.30 5.02
C LEU A 89 -6.56 12.63 3.98
N PRO A 90 -7.29 13.75 4.08
CA PRO A 90 -8.24 14.16 3.05
C PRO A 90 -7.58 14.45 1.71
N PHE A 91 -6.41 15.09 1.70
CA PHE A 91 -5.64 15.31 0.48
C PHE A 91 -5.27 13.97 -0.18
N PHE A 92 -4.67 13.06 0.58
CA PHE A 92 -4.27 11.74 0.11
C PHE A 92 -5.47 10.94 -0.43
N THR A 93 -6.58 10.89 0.32
CA THR A 93 -7.76 10.13 -0.10
C THR A 93 -8.47 10.73 -1.32
N SER A 94 -8.62 12.06 -1.40
CA SER A 94 -9.40 12.72 -2.46
C SER A 94 -8.63 13.07 -3.72
N TRP A 95 -7.33 13.37 -3.63
CA TRP A 95 -6.50 13.75 -4.79
C TRP A 95 -5.64 12.62 -5.31
N VAL A 96 -5.19 11.74 -4.42
CA VAL A 96 -4.21 10.71 -4.77
C VAL A 96 -4.89 9.37 -5.06
N ILE A 97 -5.85 8.97 -4.22
CA ILE A 97 -6.53 7.67 -4.36
C ILE A 97 -7.81 7.78 -5.18
N ALA A 98 -8.76 8.63 -4.77
CA ALA A 98 -10.05 8.80 -5.43
C ALA A 98 -9.98 9.87 -6.53
N HIS A 99 -10.87 9.81 -7.51
CA HIS A 99 -11.06 10.96 -8.41
C HIS A 99 -11.50 12.19 -7.59
N PRO A 100 -10.98 13.39 -7.90
CA PRO A 100 -11.18 14.57 -7.08
C PRO A 100 -12.66 14.87 -6.89
N TRP A 101 -13.11 14.78 -5.64
CA TRP A 101 -14.41 15.34 -5.25
C TRP A 101 -14.31 16.87 -5.37
N ARG A 102 -15.22 17.52 -6.10
CA ARG A 102 -15.09 18.93 -6.47
C ARG A 102 -15.09 19.86 -5.23
N GLN A 103 -13.89 20.31 -4.84
CA GLN A 103 -13.56 21.55 -4.12
C GLN A 103 -13.80 21.79 -2.60
N PRO A 104 -14.15 20.84 -1.69
CA PRO A 104 -14.28 21.24 -0.28
C PRO A 104 -12.97 21.29 0.53
N TYR A 105 -11.82 20.77 0.07
CA TYR A 105 -10.64 20.54 0.94
C TYR A 105 -9.60 21.67 1.01
N ALA A 106 -9.54 22.60 0.03
CA ALA A 106 -8.41 23.53 -0.08
C ALA A 106 -8.28 24.48 1.13
N ALA A 107 -9.41 24.84 1.74
CA ALA A 107 -9.43 25.68 2.95
C ALA A 107 -10.00 24.96 4.17
N LEU A 108 -10.94 24.03 4.00
CA LEU A 108 -11.65 23.39 5.13
C LEU A 108 -10.72 22.62 6.05
N PHE A 109 -9.88 21.73 5.53
CA PHE A 109 -9.04 20.88 6.39
C PHE A 109 -7.86 21.62 7.01
N PRO A 110 -7.19 22.57 6.33
CA PRO A 110 -6.28 23.49 7.00
C PRO A 110 -6.95 24.29 8.13
N PHE A 111 -8.17 24.78 7.91
CA PHE A 111 -8.95 25.44 8.96
C PHE A 111 -9.27 24.51 10.14
N LEU A 112 -9.75 23.29 9.88
CA LEU A 112 -10.01 22.29 10.91
C LEU A 112 -8.75 21.88 11.66
N ALA A 113 -7.60 21.80 10.99
CA ALA A 113 -6.31 21.56 11.63
C ALA A 113 -5.92 22.72 12.56
N ALA A 114 -6.12 23.97 12.13
CA ALA A 114 -5.89 25.14 12.99
C ALA A 114 -6.82 25.15 14.21
N VAL A 115 -8.10 24.80 14.04
CA VAL A 115 -9.05 24.63 15.15
C VAL A 115 -8.58 23.51 16.09
N TYR A 116 -8.17 22.36 15.56
CA TYR A 116 -7.65 21.25 16.35
C TYR A 116 -6.41 21.61 17.17
N LEU A 117 -5.47 22.36 16.57
CA LEU A 117 -4.30 22.90 17.26
C LEU A 117 -4.70 23.88 18.36
N GLY A 118 -5.58 24.83 18.07
CA GLY A 118 -6.05 25.82 19.03
C GLY A 118 -6.70 25.16 20.26
N LEU A 119 -7.62 24.23 20.03
CA LEU A 119 -8.24 23.44 21.11
C LEU A 119 -7.20 22.67 21.92
N GLY A 120 -6.22 22.06 21.25
CA GLY A 120 -5.15 21.30 21.91
C GLY A 120 -4.23 22.17 22.77
N ILE A 121 -3.84 23.35 22.28
CA ILE A 121 -3.02 24.31 23.03
C ILE A 121 -3.77 24.79 24.27
N VAL A 122 -5.04 25.18 24.12
CA VAL A 122 -5.87 25.59 25.26
C VAL A 122 -6.01 24.45 26.27
N ASN A 123 -6.19 23.21 25.81
CA ASN A 123 -6.28 22.04 26.68
C ASN A 123 -4.97 21.73 27.43
N GLN A 124 -3.79 22.11 26.91
CA GLN A 124 -2.53 21.97 27.66
C GLN A 124 -2.44 22.98 28.81
N ILE A 125 -3.01 24.18 28.64
CA ILE A 125 -2.99 25.24 29.66
C ILE A 125 -4.09 24.98 30.70
N ARG A 126 -5.30 24.61 30.24
CA ARG A 126 -6.47 24.30 31.07
C ARG A 126 -7.09 22.98 30.61
N PRO A 127 -6.71 21.85 31.23
CA PRO A 127 -7.22 20.55 30.85
C PRO A 127 -8.71 20.46 31.17
N LEU A 128 -9.55 20.49 30.13
CA LEU A 128 -11.00 20.35 30.22
C LEU A 128 -11.46 19.24 29.29
N LEU A 129 -12.36 18.39 29.80
CA LEU A 129 -12.93 17.27 29.04
C LEU A 129 -13.55 17.73 27.72
N PHE A 130 -14.16 18.92 27.70
CA PHE A 130 -14.74 19.51 26.51
C PHE A 130 -13.73 19.64 25.36
N PHE A 131 -12.54 20.19 25.60
CA PHE A 131 -11.54 20.38 24.54
C PHE A 131 -11.02 19.03 24.01
N GLU A 132 -10.78 18.07 24.91
CA GLU A 132 -10.36 16.72 24.52
C GLU A 132 -11.41 16.02 23.65
N GLN A 133 -12.69 16.11 24.02
CA GLN A 133 -13.78 15.51 23.25
C GLN A 133 -14.00 16.23 21.91
N ALA A 134 -13.92 17.56 21.88
CA ALA A 134 -14.02 18.33 20.64
C ALA A 134 -12.91 17.94 19.65
N GLN A 135 -11.67 17.81 20.12
CA GLN A 135 -10.55 17.32 19.30
C GLN A 135 -10.79 15.90 18.78
N PHE A 136 -11.26 14.99 19.64
CA PHE A 136 -11.57 13.62 19.26
C PHE A 136 -12.67 13.55 18.18
N VAL A 137 -13.77 14.26 18.38
CA VAL A 137 -14.88 14.33 17.41
C VAL A 137 -14.42 14.92 16.08
N LEU A 138 -13.60 15.97 16.10
CA LEU A 138 -13.04 16.58 14.89
C LEU A 138 -12.16 15.56 14.13
N PHE A 139 -11.29 14.83 14.82
CA PHE A 139 -10.45 13.82 14.17
C PHE A 139 -11.29 12.67 13.58
N VAL A 140 -12.30 12.18 14.33
CA VAL A 140 -13.24 11.15 13.85
C VAL A 140 -14.02 11.64 12.63
N PHE A 141 -14.44 12.91 12.60
CA PHE A 141 -15.09 13.51 11.44
C PHE A 141 -14.20 13.46 10.19
N VAL A 142 -12.91 13.78 10.32
CA VAL A 142 -11.96 13.74 9.20
C VAL A 142 -11.79 12.31 8.67
N ILE A 143 -11.64 11.32 9.56
CA ILE A 143 -11.58 9.90 9.17
C ILE A 143 -12.89 9.49 8.48
N GLY A 144 -14.05 9.86 9.04
CA GLY A 144 -15.35 9.57 8.46
C GLY A 144 -15.52 10.17 7.05
N PHE A 145 -15.09 11.41 6.85
CA PHE A 145 -15.05 12.06 5.54
C PHE A 145 -14.20 11.26 4.54
N CYS A 146 -12.97 10.90 4.93
CA CYS A 146 -12.06 10.10 4.11
C CYS A 146 -12.68 8.76 3.70
N LEU A 147 -13.34 8.07 4.63
CA LEU A 147 -14.03 6.81 4.37
C LEU A 147 -15.20 6.97 3.39
N VAL A 148 -16.03 8.00 3.55
CA VAL A 148 -17.13 8.29 2.63
C VAL A 148 -16.61 8.56 1.22
N VAL A 149 -15.53 9.33 1.09
CA VAL A 149 -14.89 9.61 -0.21
C VAL A 149 -14.36 8.32 -0.84
N LEU A 150 -13.65 7.48 -0.08
CA LEU A 150 -13.12 6.21 -0.58
C LEU A 150 -14.24 5.26 -1.00
N VAL A 151 -15.28 5.09 -0.18
CA VAL A 151 -16.42 4.22 -0.50
C VAL A 151 -17.12 4.66 -1.78
N ARG A 152 -17.43 5.96 -1.92
CA ARG A 152 -18.13 6.49 -3.10
C ARG A 152 -17.31 6.38 -4.38
N ASN A 153 -15.99 6.42 -4.29
CA ASN A 153 -15.09 6.45 -5.44
C ASN A 153 -14.31 5.15 -5.66
N LEU A 154 -14.60 4.09 -4.89
CA LEU A 154 -13.86 2.83 -4.94
C LEU A 154 -13.82 2.22 -6.35
N GLY A 155 -14.92 2.34 -7.10
CA GLY A 155 -15.02 1.87 -8.48
C GLY A 155 -14.17 2.67 -9.49
N SER A 156 -13.79 3.92 -9.16
CA SER A 156 -12.97 4.77 -10.03
C SER A 156 -11.47 4.48 -9.96
N ILE A 157 -11.03 3.72 -8.95
CA ILE A 157 -9.61 3.40 -8.73
C ILE A 157 -9.19 2.33 -9.74
N ARG A 158 -8.41 2.74 -10.76
CA ARG A 158 -7.94 1.87 -11.85
C ARG A 158 -6.92 0.83 -11.39
N ASN A 159 -5.98 1.24 -10.53
CA ASN A 159 -4.94 0.35 -10.03
C ASN A 159 -5.57 -0.66 -9.04
N LYS A 160 -5.54 -1.95 -9.38
CA LYS A 160 -6.17 -3.02 -8.61
C LYS A 160 -5.65 -3.08 -7.17
N ILE A 161 -4.34 -2.91 -6.99
CA ILE A 161 -3.66 -2.95 -5.69
C ILE A 161 -4.13 -1.77 -4.83
N ALA A 162 -4.12 -0.56 -5.38
CA ALA A 162 -4.62 0.62 -4.68
C ALA A 162 -6.10 0.47 -4.28
N ARG A 163 -6.93 -0.11 -5.16
CA ARG A 163 -8.35 -0.36 -4.90
C ARG A 163 -8.57 -1.36 -3.78
N THR A 164 -7.84 -2.48 -3.79
CA THR A 164 -7.93 -3.48 -2.72
C THR A 164 -7.40 -2.93 -1.40
N SER A 165 -6.29 -2.17 -1.41
CA SER A 165 -5.81 -1.47 -0.21
C SER A 165 -6.86 -0.52 0.36
N ALA A 166 -7.52 0.27 -0.50
CA ALA A 166 -8.59 1.17 -0.08
C ALA A 166 -9.78 0.41 0.54
N LEU A 167 -10.19 -0.70 -0.07
CA LEU A 167 -11.25 -1.57 0.46
C LEU A 167 -10.87 -2.12 1.85
N THR A 168 -9.64 -2.59 2.01
CA THR A 168 -9.11 -3.07 3.29
C THR A 168 -9.17 -1.98 4.37
N ILE A 169 -8.69 -0.77 4.05
CA ILE A 169 -8.75 0.39 4.95
C ILE A 169 -10.21 0.66 5.34
N ILE A 170 -11.14 0.67 4.39
CA ILE A 170 -12.57 0.87 4.65
C ILE A 170 -13.10 -0.17 5.65
N ILE A 171 -12.85 -1.46 5.40
CA ILE A 171 -13.37 -2.54 6.25
C ILE A 171 -12.83 -2.42 7.68
N VAL A 172 -11.51 -2.24 7.82
CA VAL A 172 -10.87 -2.12 9.13
C VAL A 172 -11.38 -0.88 9.87
N SER A 173 -11.46 0.28 9.21
CA SER A 173 -11.95 1.50 9.85
C SER A 173 -13.43 1.44 10.21
N LEU A 174 -14.30 0.84 9.37
CA LEU A 174 -15.71 0.64 9.70
C LEU A 174 -15.91 -0.31 10.88
N SER A 175 -15.08 -1.36 10.99
CA SER A 175 -15.12 -2.30 12.13
C SER A 175 -14.84 -1.63 13.48
N MET A 176 -14.22 -0.45 13.46
CA MET A 176 -13.82 0.29 14.66
C MET A 176 -14.84 1.35 15.08
N VAL A 177 -15.88 1.59 14.29
CA VAL A 177 -16.95 2.54 14.65
C VAL A 177 -17.56 2.21 16.02
N PRO A 178 -17.89 0.94 16.36
CA PRO A 178 -18.40 0.60 17.69
C PRO A 178 -17.41 0.95 18.82
N ALA A 179 -16.11 0.71 18.59
CA ALA A 179 -15.06 1.03 19.54
C ALA A 179 -14.90 2.55 19.73
N ILE A 180 -14.94 3.32 18.64
CA ILE A 180 -14.91 4.78 18.66
C ILE A 180 -16.12 5.34 19.43
N MET A 181 -17.32 4.76 19.22
CA MET A 181 -18.52 5.14 19.97
C MET A 181 -18.37 4.86 21.46
N LEU A 182 -17.82 3.69 21.82
CA LEU A 182 -17.52 3.37 23.22
C LEU A 182 -16.51 4.36 23.83
N ALA A 183 -15.52 4.80 23.05
CA ALA A 183 -14.49 5.74 23.49
C ALA A 183 -15.02 7.14 23.86
N LEU A 184 -16.20 7.53 23.34
CA LEU A 184 -16.88 8.77 23.72
C LEU A 184 -17.35 8.73 25.18
N PHE A 185 -17.90 7.59 25.60
CA PHE A 185 -18.42 7.39 26.96
C PHE A 185 -17.34 6.99 27.96
N PHE A 186 -16.26 6.36 27.50
CA PHE A 186 -15.16 5.89 28.35
C PHE A 186 -13.79 6.40 27.88
N PRO A 187 -13.44 7.67 28.18
CA PRO A 187 -12.20 8.29 27.70
C PRO A 187 -10.92 7.53 28.10
N GLY A 188 -10.93 6.87 29.26
CA GLY A 188 -9.81 6.06 29.73
C GLY A 188 -9.45 4.88 28.83
N PHE A 189 -10.37 4.41 27.97
CA PHE A 189 -10.12 3.34 27.01
C PHE A 189 -9.50 3.82 25.69
N LYS A 190 -9.54 5.14 25.38
CA LYS A 190 -9.03 5.69 24.11
C LYS A 190 -7.61 5.22 23.77
N PRO A 191 -6.62 5.27 24.68
CA PRO A 191 -5.25 4.85 24.33
C PRO A 191 -5.16 3.38 23.93
N PHE A 192 -5.92 2.51 24.60
CA PHE A 192 -5.97 1.09 24.25
C PHE A 192 -6.61 0.88 22.88
N LEU A 193 -7.73 1.56 22.61
CA LEU A 193 -8.42 1.47 21.33
C LEU A 193 -7.57 1.99 20.16
N TYR A 194 -6.80 3.06 20.36
CA TYR A 194 -5.83 3.53 19.37
C TYR A 194 -4.79 2.46 19.07
N ALA A 195 -4.16 1.90 20.10
CA ALA A 195 -3.14 0.87 19.93
C ALA A 195 -3.69 -0.36 19.19
N VAL A 196 -4.88 -0.84 19.54
CA VAL A 196 -5.54 -1.97 18.87
C VAL A 196 -5.91 -1.64 17.42
N TYR A 197 -6.45 -0.44 17.17
CA TYR A 197 -6.81 -0.02 15.81
C TYR A 197 -5.59 0.01 14.89
N PHE A 198 -4.52 0.66 15.33
CA PHE A 198 -3.28 0.78 14.56
C PHE A 198 -2.62 -0.57 14.35
N LEU A 199 -2.66 -1.45 15.34
CA LEU A 199 -2.19 -2.82 15.20
C LEU A 199 -2.97 -3.57 14.11
N ALA A 200 -4.31 -3.54 14.17
CA ALA A 200 -5.16 -4.18 13.18
C ALA A 200 -4.93 -3.62 11.77
N LEU A 201 -4.87 -2.29 11.63
CA LEU A 201 -4.57 -1.63 10.36
C LEU A 201 -3.20 -2.06 9.82
N SER A 202 -2.17 -2.04 10.66
CA SER A 202 -0.79 -2.41 10.28
C SER A 202 -0.70 -3.86 9.84
N ILE A 203 -1.28 -4.80 10.60
CA ILE A 203 -1.30 -6.23 10.23
C ILE A 203 -1.99 -6.41 8.88
N THR A 204 -3.15 -5.79 8.69
CA THR A 204 -3.95 -6.04 7.48
C THR A 204 -3.26 -5.49 6.23
N ILE A 205 -2.67 -4.30 6.32
CA ILE A 205 -1.90 -3.72 5.19
C ILE A 205 -0.60 -4.51 4.98
N MET A 206 0.11 -4.89 6.04
CA MET A 206 1.35 -5.69 5.94
C MET A 206 1.10 -7.01 5.21
N VAL A 207 0.10 -7.77 5.65
CA VAL A 207 -0.25 -9.07 5.04
C VAL A 207 -0.62 -8.88 3.57
N PHE A 208 -1.39 -7.84 3.26
CA PHE A 208 -1.73 -7.50 1.88
C PHE A 208 -0.49 -7.19 1.02
N LEU A 209 0.36 -6.25 1.46
CA LEU A 209 1.57 -5.87 0.72
C LEU A 209 2.54 -7.03 0.58
N PHE A 210 2.65 -7.88 1.60
CA PHE A 210 3.48 -9.07 1.57
C PHE A 210 2.96 -10.08 0.54
N MET A 211 1.66 -10.35 0.50
CA MET A 211 1.07 -11.23 -0.53
C MET A 211 1.32 -10.71 -1.94
N GLU A 212 1.18 -9.41 -2.17
CA GLU A 212 1.46 -8.81 -3.47
C GLU A 212 2.96 -8.87 -3.81
N PHE A 213 3.85 -8.65 -2.84
CA PHE A 213 5.28 -8.81 -3.03
C PHE A 213 5.67 -10.25 -3.40
N VAL A 214 5.11 -11.25 -2.70
CA VAL A 214 5.31 -12.68 -3.03
C VAL A 214 4.79 -12.98 -4.43
N ARG A 215 3.66 -12.40 -4.82
CA ARG A 215 3.09 -12.57 -6.16
C ARG A 215 4.01 -12.00 -7.24
N LEU A 216 4.54 -10.79 -7.05
CA LEU A 216 5.48 -10.15 -7.98
C LEU A 216 6.75 -11.00 -8.16
N GLY A 217 7.30 -11.52 -7.06
CA GLY A 217 8.46 -12.41 -7.13
C GLY A 217 8.19 -13.73 -7.87
N ARG A 218 6.94 -14.20 -7.92
CA ARG A 218 6.55 -15.35 -8.75
C ARG A 218 6.45 -14.98 -10.23
N GLU A 219 5.85 -13.83 -10.55
CA GLU A 219 5.71 -13.35 -11.93
C GLU A 219 7.08 -13.08 -12.57
N GLU A 220 8.04 -12.53 -11.83
CA GLU A 220 9.42 -12.30 -12.29
C GLU A 220 10.18 -13.61 -12.56
N LYS A 221 10.09 -14.58 -11.65
CA LYS A 221 10.66 -15.93 -11.85
C LYS A 221 10.06 -16.63 -13.07
N GLN A 222 8.75 -16.47 -13.29
CA GLN A 222 8.07 -17.02 -14.46
C GLN A 222 8.52 -16.40 -15.78
N HIS A 223 8.83 -15.10 -15.81
CA HIS A 223 9.37 -14.44 -17.00
C HIS A 223 10.86 -14.70 -17.24
N THR A 224 11.59 -15.16 -16.22
CA THR A 224 13.05 -15.41 -16.30
C THR A 224 13.38 -16.86 -16.67
N ARG A 225 12.41 -17.79 -16.65
CA ARG A 225 12.61 -19.16 -17.20
C ARG A 225 12.83 -19.02 -18.71
N GLN A 226 14.09 -19.17 -19.14
CA GLN A 226 14.42 -19.24 -20.55
C GLN A 226 13.81 -20.53 -21.12
N LEU A 227 13.10 -20.39 -22.24
CA LEU A 227 12.66 -21.53 -23.03
C LEU A 227 13.90 -22.34 -23.40
N THR A 228 13.84 -23.65 -23.26
CA THR A 228 14.86 -24.56 -23.80
C THR A 228 14.23 -25.42 -24.90
N VAL A 229 15.07 -26.05 -25.73
CA VAL A 229 14.60 -27.00 -26.75
C VAL A 229 13.82 -28.14 -26.07
N ASP A 230 14.22 -28.55 -24.87
CA ASP A 230 13.58 -29.63 -24.10
C ASP A 230 12.14 -29.30 -23.68
N ASP A 231 11.82 -28.04 -23.40
CA ASP A 231 10.44 -27.61 -23.09
C ASP A 231 9.47 -27.84 -24.28
N LEU A 232 10.02 -27.97 -25.50
CA LEU A 232 9.27 -28.24 -26.73
C LEU A 232 9.49 -29.66 -27.27
N ALA A 233 10.11 -30.55 -26.49
CA ALA A 233 10.30 -31.96 -26.86
C ALA A 233 9.00 -32.67 -27.32
N PRO A 234 7.81 -32.43 -26.73
CA PRO A 234 6.56 -33.06 -27.19
C PRO A 234 6.19 -32.77 -28.64
N TYR A 235 6.69 -31.67 -29.21
CA TYR A 235 6.39 -31.23 -30.57
C TYR A 235 7.48 -31.61 -31.58
N ASN A 236 8.53 -32.33 -31.17
CA ASN A 236 9.67 -32.70 -32.02
C ASN A 236 10.28 -31.50 -32.77
N ILE A 237 10.44 -30.38 -32.06
CA ILE A 237 11.07 -29.16 -32.57
C ILE A 237 12.58 -29.37 -32.68
N THR A 238 13.17 -29.01 -33.81
CA THR A 238 14.63 -29.07 -33.99
C THR A 238 15.31 -27.83 -33.41
N GLU A 239 16.63 -27.87 -33.21
CA GLU A 239 17.39 -26.70 -32.73
C GLU A 239 17.19 -25.48 -33.64
N ARG A 240 17.21 -25.68 -34.96
CA ARG A 240 16.99 -24.58 -35.92
C ARG A 240 15.57 -24.02 -35.86
N GLU A 241 14.57 -24.87 -35.67
CA GLU A 241 13.19 -24.43 -35.48
C GLU A 241 13.01 -23.70 -34.15
N PHE A 242 13.72 -24.14 -33.10
CA PHE A 242 13.75 -23.50 -31.80
C PHE A 242 14.38 -22.09 -31.85
N GLU A 243 15.49 -21.92 -32.56
CA GLU A 243 16.09 -20.59 -32.82
C GLU A 243 15.06 -19.65 -33.47
N ILE A 244 14.33 -20.14 -34.48
CA ILE A 244 13.29 -19.36 -35.17
C ILE A 244 12.13 -19.03 -34.21
N ILE A 245 11.68 -19.97 -33.38
CA ILE A 245 10.66 -19.73 -32.33
C ILE A 245 11.12 -18.66 -31.34
N THR A 246 12.40 -18.68 -30.97
CA THR A 246 12.99 -17.71 -30.05
C THR A 246 12.97 -16.30 -30.66
N LEU A 247 13.36 -16.16 -31.93
CA LEU A 247 13.31 -14.87 -32.64
C LEU A 247 11.87 -14.40 -32.92
N ILE A 248 10.93 -15.33 -33.16
CA ILE A 248 9.49 -15.03 -33.23
C ILE A 248 9.00 -14.44 -31.90
N SER A 249 9.45 -15.01 -30.78
CA SER A 249 9.08 -14.57 -29.42
C SER A 249 9.61 -13.19 -29.06
N GLN A 250 10.68 -12.74 -29.72
CA GLN A 250 11.22 -11.39 -29.64
C GLN A 250 10.49 -10.39 -30.56
N GLY A 251 9.54 -10.85 -31.38
CA GLY A 251 8.70 -9.99 -32.23
C GLY A 251 9.27 -9.71 -33.62
N LEU A 252 10.44 -10.23 -33.98
CA LEU A 252 11.06 -10.02 -35.29
C LEU A 252 10.16 -10.56 -36.40
N THR A 253 10.13 -9.97 -37.58
CA THR A 253 9.43 -10.45 -38.78
C THR A 253 10.24 -11.52 -39.52
N ASN A 254 9.62 -12.26 -40.45
CA ASN A 254 10.36 -13.28 -41.23
C ASN A 254 11.57 -12.70 -42.00
N LYS A 255 11.53 -11.42 -42.39
CA LYS A 255 12.65 -10.73 -43.03
C LYS A 255 13.79 -10.42 -42.06
N GLU A 256 13.45 -9.97 -40.84
CA GLU A 256 14.44 -9.71 -39.79
C GLU A 256 15.08 -11.01 -39.29
N ILE A 257 14.28 -12.07 -39.12
CA ILE A 257 14.78 -13.42 -38.78
C ILE A 257 15.71 -13.94 -39.87
N ALA A 258 15.35 -13.75 -41.15
CA ALA A 258 16.18 -14.16 -42.27
C ALA A 258 17.54 -13.45 -42.28
N SER A 259 17.54 -12.15 -41.95
CA SER A 259 18.77 -11.36 -41.82
C SER A 259 19.64 -11.83 -40.66
N GLU A 260 19.05 -12.13 -39.49
CA GLU A 260 19.82 -12.59 -38.33
C GLU A 260 20.41 -13.98 -38.50
N LEU A 261 19.70 -14.84 -39.22
CA LEU A 261 20.07 -16.23 -39.39
C LEU A 261 20.84 -16.51 -40.68
N ASP A 262 21.18 -15.46 -41.45
CA ASP A 262 21.83 -15.48 -42.77
C ASP A 262 21.20 -16.50 -43.75
N ILE A 263 19.87 -16.45 -43.89
CA ILE A 263 19.08 -17.30 -44.78
C ILE A 263 18.03 -16.50 -45.54
N SER A 264 17.40 -17.10 -46.55
CA SER A 264 16.34 -16.41 -47.30
C SER A 264 15.03 -16.27 -46.47
N ALA A 265 14.28 -15.19 -46.69
CA ALA A 265 12.94 -15.02 -46.08
C ALA A 265 11.96 -16.14 -46.47
N ASN A 266 12.14 -16.75 -47.63
CA ASN A 266 11.37 -17.92 -48.06
C ASN A 266 11.71 -19.16 -47.20
N THR A 267 12.99 -19.35 -46.88
CA THR A 267 13.46 -20.41 -45.97
C THR A 267 12.84 -20.25 -44.58
N VAL A 268 12.84 -19.03 -44.02
CA VAL A 268 12.16 -18.76 -42.74
C VAL A 268 10.67 -19.07 -42.82
N THR A 269 10.01 -18.68 -43.92
CA THR A 269 8.58 -18.95 -44.12
C THR A 269 8.28 -20.46 -44.13
N ASN A 270 9.13 -21.26 -44.78
CA ASN A 270 9.02 -22.72 -44.76
C ASN A 270 9.23 -23.30 -43.36
N HIS A 271 10.22 -22.82 -42.61
CA HIS A 271 10.40 -23.23 -41.22
C HIS A 271 9.19 -22.88 -40.35
N VAL A 272 8.63 -21.68 -40.49
CA VAL A 272 7.43 -21.26 -39.75
C VAL A 272 6.23 -22.16 -40.07
N ALA A 273 6.04 -22.52 -41.34
CA ALA A 273 4.98 -23.44 -41.74
C ALA A 273 5.16 -24.84 -41.11
N ASN A 274 6.40 -25.35 -41.07
CA ASN A 274 6.70 -26.62 -40.42
C ASN A 274 6.48 -26.56 -38.91
N ILE A 275 6.89 -25.47 -38.25
CA ILE A 275 6.65 -25.23 -36.82
C ILE A 275 5.14 -25.24 -36.55
N PHE A 276 4.35 -24.53 -37.37
CA PHE A 276 2.89 -24.48 -37.21
C PHE A 276 2.26 -25.87 -37.37
N SER A 277 2.72 -26.65 -38.33
CA SER A 277 2.29 -28.04 -38.51
C SER A 277 2.64 -28.91 -37.29
N LYS A 278 3.88 -28.84 -36.78
CA LYS A 278 4.33 -29.63 -35.63
C LYS A 278 3.61 -29.27 -34.33
N THR A 279 3.33 -27.98 -34.13
CA THR A 279 2.64 -27.45 -32.94
C THR A 279 1.12 -27.43 -33.08
N GLN A 280 0.58 -27.79 -34.24
CA GLN A 280 -0.86 -27.79 -34.56
C GLN A 280 -1.54 -26.42 -34.38
N VAL A 281 -0.81 -25.34 -34.64
CA VAL A 281 -1.30 -23.97 -34.54
C VAL A 281 -1.48 -23.33 -35.92
N ARG A 282 -2.27 -22.25 -35.98
CA ARG A 282 -2.61 -21.58 -37.25
C ARG A 282 -2.04 -20.18 -37.37
N SER A 283 -1.59 -19.61 -36.27
CA SER A 283 -1.08 -18.25 -36.24
C SER A 283 0.14 -18.13 -35.34
N ARG A 284 0.87 -17.03 -35.55
CA ARG A 284 2.01 -16.66 -34.73
C ARG A 284 1.61 -16.46 -33.27
N ILE A 285 0.41 -15.90 -33.04
CA ILE A 285 -0.12 -15.68 -31.69
C ILE A 285 -0.41 -17.03 -31.01
N ASP A 286 -0.98 -17.98 -31.75
CA ASP A 286 -1.23 -19.33 -31.23
C ASP A 286 0.07 -20.05 -30.88
N LEU A 287 1.10 -19.93 -31.72
CA LEU A 287 2.44 -20.45 -31.44
C LEU A 287 3.01 -19.87 -30.13
N LEU A 288 2.91 -18.55 -29.95
CA LEU A 288 3.38 -17.89 -28.71
C LEU A 288 2.60 -18.38 -27.48
N ASN A 289 1.32 -18.71 -27.62
CA ASN A 289 0.53 -19.28 -26.54
C ASN A 289 0.97 -20.71 -26.19
N VAL A 290 1.26 -21.55 -27.19
CA VAL A 290 1.81 -22.91 -26.99
C VAL A 290 3.15 -22.86 -26.27
N VAL A 291 4.08 -22.02 -26.77
CA VAL A 291 5.39 -21.80 -26.16
C VAL A 291 5.26 -21.34 -24.70
N LYS A 292 4.34 -20.41 -24.44
CA LYS A 292 4.06 -19.94 -23.09
C LYS A 292 3.49 -21.04 -22.19
N GLN A 293 2.64 -21.93 -22.71
CA GLN A 293 2.11 -23.06 -21.94
C GLN A 293 3.20 -24.07 -21.58
N SER A 294 4.10 -24.39 -22.52
CA SER A 294 5.25 -25.28 -22.29
C SER A 294 6.18 -24.78 -21.17
N LEU A 295 6.33 -23.46 -21.00
CA LEU A 295 7.09 -22.86 -19.89
C LEU A 295 6.46 -23.08 -18.50
N TYR A 296 5.17 -23.43 -18.44
CA TYR A 296 4.43 -23.60 -17.18
C TYR A 296 4.02 -25.05 -16.90
N GLN A 297 4.42 -25.99 -17.74
CA GLN A 297 4.38 -27.42 -17.46
C GLN A 297 5.65 -27.83 -16.69
#